data_AF-A0A6G7J3B7-F1
#
_entry.id   AF-A0A6G7J3B7-F1
#
_cell.length_a   1.000
_cell.length_b   1.000
_cell.length_c   1.000
_cell.angle_alpha   90.00
_cell.angle_beta   90.00
_cell.angle_gamma   90.00
#
_symmetry.space_group_name_H-M   'P 1'
#
loop_
_entity.id
_entity.type
_entity.pdbx_description
1 polymer ?
#
loop_
_entity_poly.entity_id
_entity_poly.type
_entity_poly.pdbx_seq_one_letter_code
_entity_poly.pdbx_strand_id
1 'polypeptide(L)'
;METFFKSLGKTGIGQFSISVSFHGTDCAVSLLPKASEGDNALKAIRPFTLKGSIEEIDTVFLERLGKPMQETKVLFDNANGYLSNLKKAEEKTKMANDRKEKKKKALSDLKELVKDKKFNPMAEHEKAVDLANKVLELDENDALAKKTIEDMKAYQQPTFF
;
A
#
# COMPACT_ATOMS: atom_id res chain seq x y z
N MET A 1 -23.82 -30.12 6.07
CA MET A 1 -24.89 -29.10 6.10
C MET A 1 -24.23 -27.75 6.32
N GLU A 2 -24.36 -26.84 5.37
CA GLU A 2 -23.84 -25.47 5.51
C GLU A 2 -24.84 -24.68 6.36
N THR A 3 -24.37 -23.99 7.40
CA THR A 3 -25.22 -23.24 8.33
C THR A 3 -25.01 -21.74 8.14
N PHE A 4 -26.01 -20.93 8.47
CA PHE A 4 -26.03 -19.48 8.23
C PHE A 4 -24.70 -18.76 8.48
N PHE A 5 -24.17 -18.84 9.70
CA PHE A 5 -22.94 -18.13 10.07
C PHE A 5 -21.69 -18.71 9.40
N LYS A 6 -21.67 -20.00 9.05
CA LYS A 6 -20.59 -20.58 8.25
C LYS A 6 -20.61 -20.01 6.84
N SER A 7 -21.79 -19.84 6.24
CA SER A 7 -21.94 -19.20 4.93
C SER A 7 -21.50 -17.73 4.97
N LEU A 8 -21.83 -16.99 6.04
CA LEU A 8 -21.32 -15.62 6.22
C LEU A 8 -19.80 -15.57 6.34
N GLY A 9 -19.19 -16.46 7.13
CA GLY A 9 -17.73 -16.50 7.29
C GLY A 9 -16.97 -16.77 5.98
N LYS A 10 -17.54 -17.59 5.08
CA LYS A 10 -16.94 -17.86 3.76
C LYS A 10 -16.92 -16.65 2.81
N THR A 11 -17.68 -15.60 3.10
CA THR A 11 -17.64 -14.38 2.30
C THR A 11 -16.34 -13.59 2.46
N GLY A 12 -15.64 -13.74 3.60
CA GLY A 12 -14.47 -12.92 3.93
C GLY A 12 -14.79 -11.50 4.39
N ILE A 13 -16.07 -11.12 4.47
CA ILE A 13 -16.50 -9.82 4.97
C ILE A 13 -16.40 -9.80 6.50
N GLY A 14 -15.70 -8.80 7.04
CA GLY A 14 -15.37 -8.72 8.47
C GLY A 14 -16.55 -8.41 9.39
N GLN A 15 -17.59 -7.74 8.88
CA GLN A 15 -18.73 -7.34 9.71
C GLN A 15 -20.04 -7.30 8.93
N PHE A 16 -21.11 -7.74 9.59
CA PHE A 16 -22.49 -7.65 9.11
C PHE A 16 -23.37 -7.00 10.18
N SER A 17 -24.40 -6.30 9.73
CA SER A 17 -25.51 -5.84 10.57
C SER A 17 -26.77 -6.62 10.18
N ILE A 18 -27.40 -7.24 11.17
CA ILE A 18 -28.66 -7.96 11.01
C ILE A 18 -29.73 -7.18 11.75
N SER A 19 -30.84 -6.88 11.09
CA SER A 19 -32.02 -6.26 11.70
C SER A 19 -33.23 -7.12 11.42
N VAL A 20 -33.99 -7.43 12.46
CA VAL A 20 -35.25 -8.17 12.37
C VAL A 20 -36.36 -7.28 12.94
N SER A 21 -37.46 -7.17 12.20
CA SER A 21 -38.66 -6.44 12.62
C SER A 21 -39.88 -7.34 12.49
N PHE A 22 -40.81 -7.23 13.44
CA PHE A 22 -41.99 -8.08 13.53
C PHE A 22 -43.27 -7.26 13.37
N HIS A 23 -44.24 -7.83 12.66
CA HIS A 23 -45.54 -7.23 12.35
C HIS A 23 -46.62 -8.31 12.46
N GLY A 24 -46.98 -8.67 13.70
CA GLY A 24 -47.90 -9.78 13.96
C GLY A 24 -47.27 -11.13 13.58
N THR A 25 -47.87 -11.83 12.62
CA THR A 25 -47.36 -13.11 12.08
C THR A 25 -46.28 -12.94 11.03
N ASP A 26 -46.02 -11.70 10.60
CA ASP A 26 -45.04 -11.38 9.59
C ASP A 26 -43.75 -10.82 10.21
N CYS A 27 -42.64 -10.98 9.49
CA CYS A 27 -41.39 -10.35 9.84
C CYS A 27 -40.64 -9.85 8.61
N ALA A 28 -39.70 -8.94 8.86
CA ALA A 28 -38.73 -8.49 7.87
C ALA A 28 -37.32 -8.65 8.44
N VAL A 29 -36.46 -9.34 7.69
CA VAL A 29 -35.06 -9.57 8.05
C VAL A 29 -34.18 -8.86 7.04
N SER A 30 -33.30 -8.00 7.53
CA SER A 30 -32.34 -7.24 6.74
C SER A 30 -30.91 -7.60 7.12
N LEU A 31 -30.09 -7.94 6.13
CA LEU A 31 -28.65 -8.18 6.28
C LEU A 31 -27.88 -7.12 5.50
N LEU A 32 -26.99 -6.39 6.18
CA LEU A 32 -26.11 -5.39 5.58
C LEU A 32 -24.65 -5.73 5.87
N PRO A 33 -23.84 -6.09 4.85
CA PRO A 33 -22.40 -6.15 5.01
C PRO A 33 -21.83 -4.75 5.22
N LYS A 34 -20.90 -4.62 6.16
CA LYS A 34 -20.25 -3.35 6.49
C LYS A 34 -18.91 -3.27 5.77
N ALA A 35 -18.70 -2.15 5.08
CA ALA A 35 -17.42 -1.77 4.53
C ALA A 35 -16.40 -1.55 5.66
N SER A 36 -15.14 -1.90 5.41
CA SER A 36 -14.01 -1.46 6.23
C SER A 36 -13.86 0.06 6.16
N GLU A 37 -13.25 0.65 7.19
CA GLU A 37 -12.94 2.08 7.20
C GLU A 37 -12.08 2.48 6.00
N GLY A 38 -12.49 3.53 5.29
CA GLY A 38 -11.81 4.05 4.10
C GLY A 38 -12.44 3.67 2.76
N ASP A 39 -13.32 2.67 2.72
CA ASP A 39 -13.96 2.25 1.46
C ASP A 39 -15.30 2.96 1.23
N ASN A 40 -15.24 4.12 0.58
CA ASN A 40 -16.42 4.91 0.26
C ASN A 40 -17.34 4.27 -0.79
N ALA A 41 -16.81 3.38 -1.64
CA ALA A 41 -17.61 2.74 -2.69
C ALA A 41 -18.57 1.70 -2.08
N LEU A 42 -18.09 0.95 -1.09
CA LEU A 42 -18.87 -0.07 -0.39
C LEU A 42 -19.94 0.52 0.56
N LYS A 43 -19.90 1.82 0.87
CA LYS A 43 -20.97 2.50 1.64
C LYS A 43 -22.30 2.61 0.88
N ALA A 44 -22.28 2.47 -0.45
CA ALA A 44 -23.49 2.51 -1.27
C ALA A 44 -24.29 1.19 -1.24
N ILE A 45 -23.73 0.13 -0.64
CA ILE A 45 -24.39 -1.18 -0.57
C ILE A 45 -25.68 -1.05 0.25
N ARG A 46 -26.77 -1.53 -0.34
CA ARG A 46 -28.09 -1.57 0.29
C ARG A 46 -28.23 -2.88 1.08
N PRO A 47 -28.97 -2.87 2.20
CA PRO A 47 -29.28 -4.10 2.91
C PRO A 47 -30.06 -5.05 2.00
N PHE A 48 -29.75 -6.34 2.10
CA PHE A 48 -30.61 -7.39 1.58
C PHE A 48 -31.75 -7.61 2.57
N THR A 49 -32.98 -7.24 2.16
CA THR A 49 -34.17 -7.35 3.01
C THR A 49 -35.15 -8.36 2.42
N LEU A 50 -35.56 -9.32 3.24
CA LEU A 50 -36.66 -10.23 2.97
C LEU A 50 -37.82 -9.94 3.92
N LYS A 51 -39.04 -10.08 3.43
CA LYS A 51 -40.28 -9.90 4.18
C LYS A 51 -41.23 -11.05 3.87
N GLY A 52 -41.95 -11.54 4.87
CA GLY A 52 -42.91 -12.64 4.73
C GLY A 52 -43.42 -13.09 6.09
N SER A 53 -44.14 -14.21 6.11
CA SER A 53 -44.49 -14.83 7.38
C SER A 53 -43.23 -15.33 8.09
N ILE A 54 -43.28 -15.45 9.41
CA ILE A 54 -42.14 -15.96 10.20
C ILE A 54 -41.69 -17.34 9.68
N GLU A 55 -42.64 -18.23 9.40
CA GLU A 55 -42.39 -19.60 8.90
C GLU A 55 -41.77 -19.61 7.49
N GLU A 56 -42.24 -18.73 6.60
CA GLU A 56 -41.68 -18.60 5.26
C GLU A 56 -40.23 -18.13 5.34
N ILE A 57 -39.98 -17.09 6.14
CA ILE A 57 -38.65 -16.51 6.30
C ILE A 57 -37.68 -17.55 6.88
N ASP A 58 -38.05 -18.28 7.93
CA ASP A 58 -37.19 -19.34 8.50
C ASP A 58 -36.78 -20.40 7.46
N THR A 59 -37.68 -20.69 6.52
CA THR A 59 -37.44 -21.69 5.47
C THR A 59 -36.55 -21.15 4.36
N VAL A 60 -36.85 -19.96 3.83
CA VAL A 60 -36.26 -19.48 2.57
C VAL A 60 -35.10 -18.50 2.75
N PHE A 61 -34.89 -17.94 3.94
CA PHE A 61 -33.93 -16.85 4.15
C PHE A 61 -32.51 -17.22 3.70
N LEU A 62 -32.03 -18.41 4.08
CA LEU A 62 -30.67 -18.87 3.74
C LEU A 62 -30.50 -19.13 2.24
N GLU A 63 -31.50 -19.75 1.62
CA GLU A 63 -31.47 -20.08 0.19
C GLU A 63 -31.46 -18.81 -0.65
N ARG A 64 -32.32 -17.85 -0.30
CA ARG A 64 -32.43 -16.55 -0.99
C ARG A 64 -31.21 -15.67 -0.81
N LEU A 65 -30.48 -15.85 0.29
CA LEU A 65 -29.29 -15.08 0.61
C LEU A 65 -28.06 -15.49 -0.24
N GLY A 66 -28.00 -16.73 -0.72
CA GLY A 66 -26.81 -17.30 -1.36
C GLY A 66 -26.26 -16.46 -2.53
N LYS A 67 -27.10 -16.18 -3.53
CA LYS A 67 -26.67 -15.43 -4.73
C LYS A 67 -26.29 -13.97 -4.43
N PRO A 68 -27.10 -13.17 -3.70
CA PRO A 68 -26.72 -11.81 -3.31
C PRO A 68 -25.40 -11.75 -2.52
N MET A 69 -25.11 -12.75 -1.69
CA MET A 69 -23.84 -12.80 -0.94
C MET A 69 -22.64 -13.14 -1.81
N GLN A 70 -22.79 -14.01 -2.80
CA GLN A 70 -21.72 -14.28 -3.77
C GLN A 70 -21.36 -13.03 -4.58
N GLU A 71 -22.36 -12.29 -5.06
CA GLU A 71 -22.14 -11.03 -5.79
C GLU A 71 -21.48 -9.98 -4.89
N THR A 72 -21.95 -9.86 -3.64
CA THR A 72 -21.36 -8.91 -2.68
C THR A 72 -19.91 -9.26 -2.36
N LYS A 73 -19.57 -10.55 -2.21
CA LYS A 73 -18.18 -10.99 -2.01
C LYS A 73 -17.26 -10.52 -3.14
N VAL A 74 -17.66 -10.70 -4.39
CA VAL A 74 -16.85 -10.28 -5.56
C VAL A 74 -16.59 -8.77 -5.53
N LEU A 75 -17.59 -7.97 -5.14
CA LEU A 75 -17.45 -6.52 -5.02
C LEU A 75 -16.42 -6.14 -3.93
N PHE A 76 -16.48 -6.77 -2.76
CA PHE A 76 -15.54 -6.54 -1.67
C PHE A 76 -14.11 -6.97 -2.05
N ASP A 77 -13.94 -8.12 -2.70
CA ASP A 77 -12.64 -8.61 -3.15
C ASP A 77 -11.98 -7.63 -4.13
N ASN A 78 -12.77 -7.10 -5.09
CA ASN A 78 -12.30 -6.11 -6.06
C ASN A 78 -11.88 -4.80 -5.41
N ALA A 79 -12.69 -4.28 -4.48
CA ALA A 79 -12.42 -3.02 -3.80
C ALA A 79 -11.16 -3.11 -2.91
N ASN A 80 -11.03 -4.20 -2.15
CA ASN A 80 -9.83 -4.48 -1.34
C ASN A 80 -8.57 -4.62 -2.22
N GLY A 81 -8.67 -5.31 -3.35
CA GLY A 81 -7.57 -5.44 -4.32
C GLY A 81 -7.14 -4.08 -4.89
N TYR A 82 -8.11 -3.25 -5.28
CA TYR A 82 -7.84 -1.89 -5.76
C TYR A 82 -7.14 -1.02 -4.71
N LEU A 83 -7.65 -0.97 -3.48
CA LEU A 83 -7.06 -0.18 -2.40
C LEU A 83 -5.64 -0.65 -2.05
N SER A 84 -5.40 -1.96 -2.03
CA SER A 84 -4.06 -2.51 -1.81
C SER A 84 -3.08 -2.09 -2.91
N ASN A 85 -3.51 -2.16 -4.17
CA ASN A 85 -2.70 -1.76 -5.31
C ASN A 85 -2.43 -0.26 -5.33
N LEU A 86 -3.43 0.55 -4.99
CA LEU A 86 -3.30 2.00 -4.86
C LEU A 86 -2.25 2.36 -3.80
N LYS A 87 -2.35 1.76 -2.60
CA LYS A 87 -1.38 1.99 -1.53
C LYS A 87 0.06 1.61 -1.94
N LYS A 88 0.23 0.45 -2.60
CA LYS A 88 1.54 0.03 -3.13
C LYS A 88 2.07 1.00 -4.19
N ALA A 89 1.21 1.52 -5.05
CA ALA A 89 1.58 2.49 -6.07
C ALA A 89 2.00 3.83 -5.46
N GLU A 90 1.27 4.31 -4.45
CA GLU A 90 1.60 5.51 -3.67
C GLU A 90 2.94 5.37 -2.95
N GLU A 91 3.16 4.24 -2.27
CA GLU A 91 4.43 3.94 -1.58
C GLU A 91 5.61 3.93 -2.56
N LYS A 92 5.48 3.24 -3.70
CA LYS A 92 6.51 3.23 -4.75
C LYS A 92 6.80 4.63 -5.29
N THR A 93 5.76 5.43 -5.49
CA THR A 93 5.89 6.81 -5.99
C THR A 93 6.62 7.68 -4.97
N LYS A 94 6.25 7.57 -3.69
CA LYS A 94 6.93 8.29 -2.60
C LYS A 94 8.40 7.89 -2.51
N MET A 95 8.71 6.59 -2.52
CA MET A 95 10.08 6.09 -2.52
C MET A 95 10.88 6.57 -3.73
N ALA A 96 10.27 6.60 -4.93
CA ALA A 96 10.93 7.09 -6.14
C ALA A 96 11.24 8.60 -6.06
N ASN A 97 10.33 9.40 -5.52
CA ASN A 97 10.53 10.83 -5.30
C ASN A 97 11.61 11.08 -4.23
N ASP A 98 11.54 10.41 -3.09
CA ASP A 98 12.54 10.50 -2.02
C ASP A 98 13.94 10.12 -2.53
N ARG A 99 14.04 9.06 -3.35
CA ARG A 99 15.30 8.64 -3.97
C ARG A 99 15.83 9.70 -4.94
N LYS A 100 14.97 10.32 -5.75
CA LYS A 100 15.34 11.42 -6.66
C LYS A 100 15.86 12.64 -5.90
N GLU A 101 15.19 13.04 -4.82
CA GLU A 101 15.62 14.18 -4.00
C GLU A 101 16.95 13.92 -3.29
N LYS A 102 17.11 12.74 -2.66
CA LYS A 102 18.38 12.33 -2.05
C LYS A 102 19.51 12.32 -3.07
N LYS A 103 19.27 11.79 -4.27
CA LYS A 103 20.25 11.78 -5.35
C LYS A 103 20.64 13.20 -5.75
N LYS A 104 19.65 14.09 -5.94
CA LYS A 104 19.89 15.49 -6.30
C LYS A 104 20.74 16.21 -5.25
N LYS A 105 20.44 16.00 -3.97
CA LYS A 105 21.20 16.58 -2.86
C LYS A 105 22.64 16.04 -2.82
N ALA A 106 22.81 14.72 -2.78
CA ALA A 106 24.14 14.09 -2.75
C ALA A 106 25.01 14.51 -3.94
N LEU A 107 24.42 14.62 -5.13
CA LEU A 107 25.13 15.08 -6.32
C LEU A 107 25.48 16.57 -6.26
N SER A 108 24.64 17.42 -5.64
CA SER A 108 24.94 18.83 -5.40
C SER A 108 26.11 18.97 -4.44
N ASP A 109 26.05 18.28 -3.29
CA ASP A 109 27.08 18.30 -2.25
C ASP A 109 28.44 17.87 -2.82
N LEU A 110 28.46 16.79 -3.62
CA LEU A 110 29.66 16.33 -4.31
C LEU A 110 30.19 17.38 -5.30
N LYS A 111 29.31 17.97 -6.12
CA LYS A 111 29.69 18.99 -7.10
C LYS A 111 30.25 20.24 -6.46
N GLU A 112 29.66 20.68 -5.35
CA GLU A 112 30.09 21.86 -4.60
C GLU A 112 31.48 21.62 -4.02
N LEU A 113 31.72 20.46 -3.41
CA LEU A 113 33.03 20.12 -2.85
C LEU A 113 34.12 20.08 -3.93
N VAL A 114 33.94 19.31 -5.01
CA VAL A 114 35.01 19.11 -6.01
C VAL A 114 35.23 20.31 -6.94
N LYS A 115 34.28 21.26 -7.02
CA LYS A 115 34.42 22.50 -7.80
C LYS A 115 34.84 23.70 -6.96
N ASP A 116 34.87 23.58 -5.64
CA ASP A 116 35.37 24.65 -4.78
C ASP A 116 36.86 24.88 -5.07
N LYS A 117 37.24 26.14 -5.28
CA LYS A 117 38.64 26.54 -5.49
C LYS A 117 39.51 26.27 -4.25
N LYS A 118 38.90 26.08 -3.08
CA LYS A 118 39.58 25.77 -1.82
C LYS A 118 39.72 24.27 -1.55
N PHE A 119 39.10 23.42 -2.36
CA PHE A 119 39.16 21.98 -2.18
C PHE A 119 40.61 21.50 -2.23
N ASN A 120 41.04 20.80 -1.18
CA ASN A 120 42.37 20.21 -1.11
C ASN A 120 42.29 18.68 -1.15
N PRO A 121 42.60 18.03 -2.29
CA PRO A 121 42.58 16.58 -2.41
C PRO A 121 43.43 15.87 -1.34
N MET A 122 44.54 16.46 -0.91
CA MET A 122 45.43 15.84 0.07
C MET A 122 44.82 15.76 1.48
N ALA A 123 43.92 16.69 1.83
CA ALA A 123 43.27 16.73 3.14
C ALA A 123 41.80 16.28 3.13
N GLU A 124 41.14 16.33 1.97
CA GLU A 124 39.68 16.14 1.85
C GLU A 124 39.28 14.97 0.92
N HIS A 125 40.24 14.17 0.46
CA HIS A 125 39.97 13.00 -0.39
C HIS A 125 38.98 12.02 0.25
N GLU A 126 39.07 11.76 1.56
CA GLU A 126 38.13 10.87 2.26
C GLU A 126 36.68 11.38 2.15
N LYS A 127 36.47 12.69 2.40
CA LYS A 127 35.15 13.32 2.29
C LYS A 127 34.61 13.29 0.86
N ALA A 128 35.47 13.49 -0.13
CA ALA A 128 35.10 13.44 -1.54
C ALA A 128 34.71 12.02 -1.97
N VAL A 129 35.44 11.00 -1.50
CA VAL A 129 35.13 9.59 -1.73
C VAL A 129 33.83 9.19 -1.03
N ASP A 130 33.60 9.63 0.20
CA ASP A 130 32.36 9.36 0.94
C ASP A 130 31.13 9.96 0.25
N LEU A 131 31.23 11.20 -0.23
CA LEU A 131 30.14 11.84 -1.00
C LEU A 131 29.92 11.14 -2.34
N ALA A 132 30.99 10.73 -3.03
CA ALA A 132 30.89 9.98 -4.26
C ALA A 132 30.23 8.60 -4.06
N ASN A 133 30.59 7.87 -3.00
CA ASN A 133 29.95 6.60 -2.64
C ASN A 133 28.46 6.78 -2.34
N LYS A 134 28.07 7.83 -1.62
CA LYS A 134 26.65 8.16 -1.38
C LYS A 134 25.87 8.43 -2.66
N VAL A 135 26.52 9.02 -3.67
CA VAL A 135 25.90 9.19 -4.99
C VAL A 135 25.78 7.85 -5.72
N LEU A 136 26.81 6.99 -5.67
CA LEU A 136 26.79 5.67 -6.31
C LEU A 136 25.79 4.69 -5.69
N GLU A 137 25.53 4.79 -4.38
CA GLU A 137 24.44 4.04 -3.72
C GLU A 137 23.06 4.39 -4.28
N LEU A 138 22.89 5.60 -4.80
CA LEU A 138 21.63 6.09 -5.36
C LEU A 138 21.57 5.96 -6.89
N ASP A 139 22.71 6.11 -7.56
CA ASP A 139 22.95 5.92 -8.99
C ASP A 139 24.35 5.36 -9.26
N GLU A 140 24.42 4.04 -9.41
CA GLU A 140 25.66 3.27 -9.63
C GLU A 140 26.43 3.69 -10.90
N ASN A 141 25.80 4.45 -11.80
CA ASN A 141 26.40 4.88 -13.06
C ASN A 141 26.71 6.37 -13.14
N ASP A 142 26.65 7.10 -12.02
CA ASP A 142 27.00 8.52 -12.02
C ASP A 142 28.47 8.74 -12.39
N ALA A 143 28.67 9.42 -13.53
CA ALA A 143 30.00 9.64 -14.11
C ALA A 143 30.89 10.55 -13.24
N LEU A 144 30.29 11.51 -12.51
CA LEU A 144 31.06 12.40 -11.64
C LEU A 144 31.55 11.63 -10.42
N ALA A 145 30.68 10.84 -9.79
CA ALA A 145 31.06 10.05 -8.62
C ALA A 145 32.15 9.00 -8.94
N LYS A 146 32.03 8.28 -10.07
CA LYS A 146 33.07 7.35 -10.52
C LYS A 146 34.41 8.04 -10.74
N LYS A 147 34.38 9.18 -11.43
CA LYS A 147 35.59 9.97 -11.70
C LYS A 147 36.22 10.50 -10.41
N THR A 148 35.42 11.03 -9.48
CA THR A 148 35.94 11.52 -8.19
C THR A 148 36.64 10.41 -7.41
N ILE A 149 36.08 9.20 -7.35
CA ILE A 149 36.74 8.07 -6.68
C ILE A 149 38.07 7.75 -7.35
N GLU A 150 38.09 7.71 -8.69
CA GLU A 150 39.31 7.44 -9.45
C GLU A 150 40.40 8.50 -9.24
N ASP A 151 40.04 9.79 -9.32
CA ASP A 151 40.95 10.92 -9.10
C ASP A 151 41.49 10.93 -7.65
N MET A 152 40.68 10.50 -6.68
CA MET A 152 41.08 10.45 -5.26
C MET A 152 41.90 9.21 -4.87
N LYS A 153 41.96 8.15 -5.70
CA LYS A 153 42.76 6.93 -5.40
C LYS A 153 44.25 7.22 -5.20
N ALA A 154 44.79 8.22 -5.90
CA ALA A 154 46.20 8.61 -5.78
C ALA A 154 46.55 9.15 -4.37
N TYR A 155 45.54 9.64 -3.64
CA TYR A 155 45.68 10.20 -2.29
C TYR A 155 45.31 9.22 -1.18
N GLN A 156 44.69 8.08 -1.52
CA GLN A 156 44.32 7.01 -0.57
C GLN A 156 45.43 5.99 -0.30
N GLN A 157 46.49 5.94 -1.12
CA GLN A 157 47.58 4.96 -0.89
C GLN A 157 48.46 5.40 0.29
N PRO A 158 48.81 4.49 1.22
CA PRO A 158 49.74 4.81 2.27
C PRO A 158 51.10 5.11 1.63
N THR A 159 51.62 6.31 1.85
CA THR A 159 53.03 6.61 1.61
C THR A 159 53.85 5.73 2.54
N PHE A 160 54.31 4.58 2.03
CA PHE A 160 55.35 3.79 2.68
C PHE A 160 56.64 4.60 2.65
N PHE A 161 56.96 5.24 3.78
CA PHE A 161 58.30 5.67 4.14
C PHE A 161 58.83 4.76 5.24
#